data_AF-A0A523W379-F1
#
_entry.id   AF-A0A523W379-F1
#
_cell.length_a   1.000
_cell.length_b   1.000
_cell.length_c   1.000
_cell.angle_alpha   90.00
_cell.angle_beta   90.00
_cell.angle_gamma   90.00
#
_symmetry.space_group_name_H-M   'P 1'
#
loop_
_entity.id
_entity.type
_entity.pdbx_description
1 polymer ?
#
loop_
_entity_poly.entity_id
_entity_poly.type
_entity_poly.pdbx_seq_one_letter_code
_entity_poly.pdbx_strand_id
1 'polypeptide(L)'
;MKEILKETSPESINQYIEKNLDDFYSKSSKHSNFDSRIEDKISWVFAKKADWPDCIFRANFENLDVKKQIIEVKKLIQEGKAPNGWTVGPLTRPKNLGKTLEKCGFSNVYQQAGMSVELKEVVDKTIDNSD
;
A
#
# COMPACT_ATOMS: atom_id res chain seq x y z
N MET A 1 12.23 7.83 5.62
CA MET A 1 12.62 7.84 7.04
C MET A 1 12.72 6.38 7.47
N LYS A 2 13.69 5.98 8.30
CA LYS A 2 13.63 4.65 8.95
C LYS A 2 12.89 4.87 10.26
N GLU A 3 11.64 4.45 10.35
CA GLU A 3 10.93 4.57 11.62
C GLU A 3 11.18 3.34 12.48
N ILE A 4 11.58 3.60 13.71
CA ILE A 4 11.89 2.58 14.70
C ILE A 4 10.63 2.40 15.53
N LEU A 5 10.12 1.17 15.59
CA LEU A 5 9.07 0.77 16.52
C LEU A 5 9.50 1.13 17.94
N LYS A 6 8.64 1.84 18.68
CA LYS A 6 8.87 2.16 20.10
C LYS A 6 7.98 1.35 21.04
N GLU A 7 6.94 0.71 20.49
CA GLU A 7 5.92 -0.04 21.21
C GLU A 7 5.36 -1.11 20.26
N THR A 8 5.17 -2.34 20.74
CA THR A 8 4.78 -3.53 19.96
C THR A 8 3.32 -3.92 20.15
N SER A 9 2.40 -2.96 20.07
CA SER A 9 0.97 -3.24 20.03
C SER A 9 0.49 -3.64 18.62
N PRO A 10 -0.60 -4.40 18.48
CA PRO A 10 -1.19 -4.69 17.17
C PRO A 10 -1.50 -3.41 16.37
N GLU A 11 -1.94 -2.36 17.05
CA GLU A 11 -2.22 -1.05 16.47
C GLU A 11 -0.96 -0.38 15.92
N SER A 12 0.14 -0.38 16.68
CA SER A 12 1.40 0.21 16.21
C SER A 12 1.97 -0.57 15.02
N ILE A 13 1.93 -1.91 15.07
CA ILE A 13 2.36 -2.78 13.97
C ILE A 13 1.59 -2.45 12.68
N ASN A 14 0.26 -2.35 12.76
CA ASN A 14 -0.57 -1.99 11.61
C ASN A 14 -0.22 -0.61 11.04
N GLN A 15 0.06 0.38 11.91
CA GLN A 15 0.49 1.71 11.50
C GLN A 15 1.84 1.67 10.77
N TYR A 16 2.81 0.91 11.27
CA TYR A 16 4.12 0.80 10.64
C TYR A 16 4.08 0.04 9.32
N ILE A 17 3.28 -1.04 9.21
CA ILE A 17 3.09 -1.76 7.94
C ILE A 17 2.57 -0.80 6.86
N GLU A 18 1.50 -0.07 7.17
CA GLU A 18 0.87 0.86 6.23
C GLU A 18 1.78 2.03 5.88
N LYS A 19 2.46 2.57 6.89
CA LYS A 19 3.42 3.65 6.69
C LYS A 19 4.59 3.20 5.81
N ASN A 20 5.16 2.02 6.04
CA ASN A 20 6.27 1.51 5.24
C ASN A 20 5.86 1.31 3.78
N LEU A 21 4.67 0.77 3.54
CA LEU A 21 4.10 0.61 2.20
C LEU A 21 3.95 1.96 1.50
N ASP A 22 3.36 2.92 2.20
CA ASP A 22 3.14 4.27 1.70
C ASP A 22 4.46 5.02 1.43
N ASP A 23 5.40 4.95 2.36
CA ASP A 23 6.73 5.54 2.26
C ASP A 23 7.52 4.95 1.10
N PHE A 24 7.29 3.69 0.76
CA PHE A 24 7.93 3.02 -0.36
C PHE A 24 7.39 3.58 -1.69
N TYR A 25 6.07 3.51 -1.92
CA TYR A 25 5.48 3.93 -3.18
C TYR A 25 5.54 5.45 -3.40
N SER A 26 5.38 6.24 -2.33
CA SER A 26 5.50 7.71 -2.39
C SER A 26 6.93 8.20 -2.67
N LYS A 27 7.95 7.36 -2.42
CA LYS A 27 9.32 7.66 -2.87
C LYS A 27 9.51 7.25 -4.32
N SER A 28 9.04 6.07 -4.70
CA SER A 28 9.10 5.57 -6.07
C SER A 28 8.43 6.52 -7.06
N SER A 29 7.30 7.12 -6.68
CA SER A 29 6.55 8.08 -7.50
C SER A 29 7.33 9.34 -7.90
N LYS A 30 8.42 9.67 -7.20
CA LYS A 30 9.25 10.85 -7.47
C LYS A 30 10.27 10.63 -8.59
N HIS A 31 10.47 9.39 -9.03
CA HIS A 31 11.38 9.09 -10.13
C HIS A 31 10.70 9.36 -11.49
N SER A 32 11.46 9.85 -12.47
CA SER A 32 10.94 10.26 -13.80
C SER A 32 10.29 9.14 -14.62
N ASN A 33 10.59 7.89 -14.29
CA ASN A 33 10.07 6.69 -14.96
C ASN A 33 8.65 6.30 -14.54
N PHE A 34 8.04 7.04 -13.60
CA PHE A 34 6.70 6.76 -13.12
C PHE A 34 5.76 7.93 -13.38
N ASP A 35 4.51 7.59 -13.67
CA ASP A 35 3.38 8.48 -13.44
C ASP A 35 2.79 8.16 -12.07
N SER A 36 2.22 9.16 -11.41
CA SER A 36 1.63 8.95 -10.11
C SER A 36 0.50 9.92 -9.85
N ARG A 37 -0.37 9.52 -8.93
CA ARG A 37 -1.33 10.38 -8.29
C ARG A 37 -1.15 10.21 -6.80
N ILE A 38 -0.86 11.29 -6.09
CA ILE A 38 -0.65 11.29 -4.64
C ILE A 38 -1.67 12.24 -4.03
N GLU A 39 -2.79 11.71 -3.58
CA GLU A 39 -3.91 12.48 -3.03
C GLU A 39 -4.46 11.78 -1.77
N ASP A 40 -5.16 12.54 -0.92
CA ASP A 40 -5.70 12.01 0.34
C ASP A 40 -6.69 10.86 0.11
N LYS A 41 -7.51 10.99 -0.93
CA LYS A 41 -8.56 10.03 -1.28
C LYS A 41 -7.98 8.74 -1.84
N ILE A 42 -7.00 8.85 -2.73
CA ILE A 42 -6.42 7.70 -3.42
C ILE A 42 -5.03 8.05 -3.94
N SER A 43 -4.09 7.14 -3.75
CA SER A 43 -2.75 7.26 -4.31
C SER A 43 -2.35 6.00 -5.08
N TRP A 44 -1.68 6.23 -6.20
CA TRP A 44 -1.10 5.19 -7.01
C TRP A 44 0.19 5.64 -7.68
N VAL A 45 0.99 4.66 -8.04
CA VAL A 45 2.15 4.81 -8.91
C VAL A 45 2.01 3.84 -10.07
N PHE A 46 2.36 4.31 -11.27
CA PHE A 46 2.23 3.59 -12.53
C PHE A 46 3.54 3.72 -13.30
N ALA A 47 4.18 2.60 -13.62
CA ALA A 47 5.46 2.61 -14.32
C ALA A 47 5.28 2.83 -15.83
N LYS A 48 6.05 3.74 -16.42
CA LYS A 48 5.96 4.05 -17.86
C LYS A 48 6.57 2.97 -18.75
N LYS A 49 7.64 2.33 -18.27
CA LYS A 49 8.50 1.41 -19.03
C LYS A 49 9.08 0.27 -18.18
N ALA A 50 8.64 0.15 -16.94
CA ALA A 50 9.13 -0.86 -16.00
C ALA A 50 7.96 -1.72 -15.54
N ASP A 51 8.23 -2.95 -15.12
CA ASP A 51 7.18 -3.84 -14.62
C ASP A 51 6.76 -3.47 -13.19
N TRP A 52 7.54 -2.64 -12.48
CA TRP A 52 7.31 -2.31 -11.08
C TRP A 52 8.02 -1.02 -10.63
N PRO A 53 7.48 -0.29 -9.62
CA PRO A 53 6.16 -0.43 -9.01
C PRO A 53 4.98 0.05 -9.87
N ASP A 54 3.92 -0.77 -9.89
CA ASP A 54 2.63 -0.48 -10.50
C ASP A 54 1.49 -0.91 -9.56
N CYS A 55 0.93 0.02 -8.79
CA CYS A 55 -0.07 -0.30 -7.77
C CYS A 55 -0.84 0.92 -7.27
N ILE A 56 -2.13 0.71 -6.95
CA ILE A 56 -2.91 1.56 -6.04
C ILE A 56 -2.58 1.13 -4.62
N PHE A 57 -1.97 2.01 -3.83
CA PHE A 57 -1.40 1.64 -2.52
C PHE A 57 -2.00 2.41 -1.34
N ARG A 58 -2.79 3.47 -1.62
CA ARG A 58 -3.53 4.19 -0.59
C ARG A 58 -4.94 4.43 -1.10
N ALA A 59 -5.94 4.10 -0.28
CA ALA A 59 -7.33 4.45 -0.52
C ALA A 59 -7.99 4.86 0.79
N ASN A 60 -8.59 6.04 0.78
CA ASN A 60 -9.43 6.54 1.86
C ASN A 60 -10.77 7.00 1.28
N PHE A 61 -11.74 6.08 1.30
CA PHE A 61 -13.11 6.35 0.92
C PHE A 61 -14.05 6.43 2.13
N GLU A 62 -13.49 6.69 3.32
CA GLU A 62 -14.30 6.93 4.52
C GLU A 62 -15.24 8.12 4.27
N ASN A 63 -16.51 7.96 4.62
CA ASN A 63 -17.58 8.93 4.37
C ASN A 63 -17.92 9.21 2.88
N LEU A 64 -17.43 8.39 1.95
CA LEU A 64 -17.79 8.47 0.54
C LEU A 64 -18.65 7.28 0.11
N ASP A 65 -19.31 7.41 -1.05
CA ASP A 65 -19.86 6.25 -1.74
C ASP A 65 -18.71 5.41 -2.32
N VAL A 66 -18.31 4.40 -1.56
CA VAL A 66 -17.20 3.48 -1.86
C VAL A 66 -17.39 2.81 -3.22
N LYS A 67 -18.61 2.38 -3.56
CA LYS A 67 -18.89 1.69 -4.82
C LYS A 67 -18.70 2.66 -6.00
N LYS A 68 -19.20 3.89 -5.87
CA LYS A 68 -18.96 4.93 -6.87
C LYS A 68 -17.46 5.20 -7.05
N GLN A 69 -16.70 5.29 -5.96
CA GLN A 69 -15.24 5.50 -6.04
C GLN A 69 -14.53 4.36 -6.78
N ILE A 70 -14.88 3.11 -6.48
CA ILE A 70 -14.31 1.94 -7.17
C ILE A 70 -14.65 1.97 -8.67
N ILE A 71 -15.88 2.35 -9.04
CA ILE A 71 -16.29 2.46 -10.45
C ILE A 71 -15.48 3.55 -11.17
N GLU A 72 -15.27 4.70 -10.55
CA GLU A 72 -14.43 5.78 -11.11
C GLU A 72 -12.99 5.29 -11.35
N VAL A 73 -12.40 4.58 -10.39
CA VAL A 73 -11.06 4.01 -10.53
C VAL A 73 -11.01 2.95 -11.62
N LYS A 74 -12.00 2.05 -11.70
CA LYS A 74 -12.10 1.05 -12.78
C LYS A 74 -12.09 1.70 -14.17
N LYS A 75 -12.78 2.84 -14.33
CA LYS A 75 -12.77 3.59 -15.59
C LYS A 75 -11.36 4.07 -15.92
N LEU A 76 -10.61 4.60 -14.96
CA LEU A 76 -9.22 5.02 -15.16
C LEU A 76 -8.31 3.84 -15.55
N ILE A 77 -8.52 2.67 -14.95
CA ILE A 77 -7.79 1.44 -15.29
C ILE A 77 -8.09 1.02 -16.73
N GLN A 78 -9.36 1.02 -17.13
CA GLN A 78 -9.79 0.67 -18.49
C GLN A 78 -9.25 1.65 -19.55
N GLU A 79 -9.07 2.91 -19.16
CA GLU A 79 -8.45 3.94 -20.00
C GLU A 79 -6.91 3.91 -20.02
N GLY A 80 -6.28 2.98 -19.28
CA GLY A 80 -4.82 2.87 -19.16
C GLY A 80 -4.17 4.02 -18.37
N LYS A 81 -4.93 4.67 -17.48
CA LYS A 81 -4.50 5.85 -16.69
C LYS A 81 -4.21 5.52 -15.22
N ALA A 82 -4.42 4.28 -14.81
CA ALA A 82 -4.19 3.80 -13.45
C ALA A 82 -3.79 2.32 -13.44
N PRO A 83 -3.04 1.88 -12.41
CA PRO A 83 -2.69 0.48 -12.19
C PRO A 83 -3.92 -0.42 -12.12
N ASN A 84 -3.80 -1.64 -12.63
CA ASN A 84 -4.82 -2.67 -12.42
C ASN A 84 -4.69 -3.40 -11.06
N GLY A 85 -3.58 -3.22 -10.35
CA GLY A 85 -3.33 -3.77 -9.02
C GLY A 85 -3.73 -2.83 -7.89
N TRP A 86 -4.41 -3.37 -6.85
CA TRP A 86 -4.83 -2.62 -5.67
C TRP A 86 -4.41 -3.33 -4.39
N THR A 87 -3.51 -2.71 -3.64
CA THR A 87 -3.10 -3.20 -2.31
C THR A 87 -4.08 -2.71 -1.25
N VAL A 88 -4.58 -3.65 -0.44
CA VAL A 88 -5.40 -3.39 0.73
C VAL A 88 -4.61 -3.81 1.96
N GLY A 89 -4.23 -2.84 2.78
CA GLY A 89 -3.52 -3.06 4.04
C GLY A 89 -4.42 -2.99 5.28
N PRO A 90 -3.85 -3.21 6.48
CA PRO A 90 -4.59 -3.24 7.75
C PRO A 90 -5.35 -1.96 8.13
N LEU A 91 -4.91 -0.80 7.64
CA LEU A 91 -5.53 0.51 7.92
C LEU A 91 -6.21 1.12 6.69
N THR A 92 -6.39 0.34 5.62
CA THR A 92 -7.17 0.76 4.46
C THR A 92 -8.59 1.15 4.86
N ARG A 93 -9.09 2.25 4.27
CA ARG A 93 -10.40 2.81 4.61
C ARG A 93 -11.32 2.83 3.39
N PRO A 94 -12.48 2.14 3.43
CA PRO A 94 -13.05 1.44 4.59
C PRO A 94 -12.37 0.08 4.88
N LYS A 95 -12.50 -0.42 6.12
CA LYS A 95 -11.94 -1.70 6.56
C LYS A 95 -12.35 -2.91 5.70
N ASN A 96 -13.50 -2.82 5.02
CA ASN A 96 -14.02 -3.86 4.14
C ASN A 96 -13.77 -3.58 2.65
N LEU A 97 -12.81 -2.71 2.30
CA LEU A 97 -12.54 -2.33 0.92
C LEU A 97 -12.27 -3.56 0.05
N GLY A 98 -11.43 -4.51 0.50
CA GLY A 98 -11.13 -5.75 -0.24
C GLY A 98 -12.39 -6.52 -0.67
N LYS A 99 -13.31 -6.79 0.27
CA LYS A 99 -14.60 -7.45 -0.03
C LYS A 99 -15.48 -6.64 -0.99
N THR A 100 -15.37 -5.31 -0.95
CA THR A 100 -16.14 -4.42 -1.83
C THR A 100 -15.55 -4.41 -3.25
N LEU A 101 -14.23 -4.47 -3.37
CA LEU A 101 -13.52 -4.63 -4.64
C LEU A 101 -13.92 -5.95 -5.32
N GLU A 102 -13.95 -7.06 -4.58
CA GLU A 102 -14.39 -8.37 -5.08
C GLU A 102 -15.82 -8.30 -5.67
N LYS A 103 -16.76 -7.69 -4.95
CA LYS A 103 -18.14 -7.47 -5.44
C LYS A 103 -18.19 -6.57 -6.69
N CYS A 104 -17.16 -5.77 -6.93
CA CYS A 104 -17.03 -4.92 -8.11
C CYS A 104 -16.24 -5.60 -9.24
N GLY A 105 -15.90 -6.88 -9.12
CA GLY A 105 -15.24 -7.68 -10.15
C GLY A 105 -13.72 -7.68 -10.10
N PHE A 106 -13.10 -7.18 -9.02
CA PHE A 106 -11.69 -7.47 -8.76
C PHE A 106 -11.55 -8.90 -8.20
N SER A 107 -10.36 -9.47 -8.31
CA SER A 107 -10.04 -10.76 -7.70
C SER A 107 -8.86 -10.59 -6.75
N ASN A 108 -8.88 -11.31 -5.63
CA ASN A 108 -7.71 -11.43 -4.78
C ASN A 108 -6.69 -12.34 -5.47
N VAL A 109 -5.57 -11.76 -5.90
CA VAL A 109 -4.52 -12.47 -6.66
C VAL A 109 -3.33 -12.85 -5.80
N TYR A 110 -3.11 -12.17 -4.67
CA TYR A 110 -1.94 -12.37 -3.83
C TYR A 110 -2.12 -11.74 -2.45
N GLN A 111 -1.60 -12.41 -1.41
CA GLN A 111 -1.54 -11.90 -0.05
C GLN A 111 -0.07 -11.88 0.41
N GLN A 112 0.42 -10.69 0.76
CA GLN A 112 1.76 -10.49 1.31
C GLN A 112 1.70 -10.42 2.84
N ALA A 113 2.67 -11.03 3.51
CA ALA A 113 2.90 -10.77 4.92
C ALA A 113 3.47 -9.36 5.08
N GLY A 114 2.74 -8.48 5.78
CA GLY A 114 3.28 -7.19 6.20
C GLY A 114 4.22 -7.39 7.38
N MET A 115 5.39 -6.77 7.33
CA MET A 115 6.38 -6.83 8.41
C MET A 115 6.77 -5.44 8.88
N SER A 116 6.88 -5.28 10.19
CA SER A 116 7.49 -4.15 10.85
C SER A 116 8.49 -4.68 11.87
N VAL A 117 9.73 -4.19 11.85
CA VAL A 117 10.79 -4.68 12.73
C VAL A 117 11.40 -3.52 13.51
N GLU A 118 11.63 -3.72 14.81
CA GLU A 118 12.46 -2.81 15.59
C GLU A 118 13.93 -3.08 15.26
N LEU A 119 14.57 -2.16 14.53
CA LEU A 119 15.95 -2.36 14.07
C LEU A 119 16.97 -2.48 15.22
N LYS A 120 16.66 -1.97 16.43
CA LYS A 120 17.55 -2.11 17.59
C LYS A 120 17.66 -3.57 18.05
N GLU A 121 16.55 -4.31 18.07
CA GLU A 121 16.53 -5.71 18.50
C GLU A 121 17.18 -6.68 17.50
N VAL A 122 17.34 -6.26 16.24
CA VAL A 122 17.97 -7.08 15.19
C VAL A 122 19.50 -7.06 15.33
N VAL A 123 20.08 -5.92 15.69
CA VAL A 123 21.55 -5.77 15.82
C VAL A 123 22.10 -6.74 16.88
N ASP A 124 21.39 -6.88 18.00
CA ASP A 124 21.82 -7.74 19.11
C ASP A 124 21.78 -9.24 18.76
N LYS A 125 20.84 -9.68 17.92
CA LYS A 125 20.68 -11.12 17.57
C LYS A 125 21.63 -11.63 16.48
N THR A 126 22.19 -10.73 15.67
CA THR A 126 23.17 -11.10 14.62
C THR A 126 24.61 -11.18 15.14
N ILE A 127 24.90 -10.62 16.30
CA ILE A 127 26.27 -10.65 16.88
C ILE A 127 26.50 -11.95 17.68
N ASP A 128 25.45 -12.63 18.11
CA ASP A 128 25.52 -13.85 18.95
C ASP A 128 25.49 -15.19 18.17
N ASN A 129 25.60 -15.19 16.84
CA ASN A 129 25.61 -16.43 16.02
C ASN A 129 26.90 -16.62 15.21
N SER A 130 28.02 -16.10 15.70
CA SER A 130 29.36 -16.43 15.20
C SER A 130 30.15 -17.17 16.26
N ASP A 131 29.77 -18.43 16.49
CA ASP A 131 30.63 -19.48 17.07
C ASP A 131 31.07 -20.44 15.95
#